data_AF-A0AAV2I6F1-F1
#
_entry.id   AF-A0AAV2I6F1-F1
#
_cell.length_a   1.000
_cell.length_b   1.000
_cell.length_c   1.000
_cell.angle_alpha   90.00
_cell.angle_beta   90.00
_cell.angle_gamma   90.00
#
_symmetry.space_group_name_H-M   'P 1'
#
loop_
_entity.id
_entity.type
_entity.pdbx_description
1 polymer ?
#
loop_
_entity_poly.entity_id
_entity_poly.type
_entity_poly.pdbx_seq_one_letter_code
_entity_poly.pdbx_strand_id
1 'polypeptide(L)'
;MALNGENELRSRKIDDNHRRRHRHHFHNDCHCSCHNHSQNNNNKNHEDEKQIICVCGHCKSLKNHQTYHDGKSKNSNLSSDNESSTSSTSNARQVIKYKKGVRVLVNVNGSVYHSKQAKQFPGVVQYVGLSDELLKAPRSKVGISLYDNVYSTHNGVYKGKRYFFCPRGHGAMVNLTDIKLMQPIAPTQPLTGNPMFPSYKEVKKIRKLRQQKIEEAEEKLRIEHQMKRREQMERFSKSAPQPKISIHSNKASKLRTEKPGQSEDDIELQYYQDVERLNHMKLVEQETSERQLLRKMKKVFGGDDKAERMAQTLLKLHHAFEEGRSLDKTD
;
A
#
# COMPACT_ATOMS: atom_id res chain seq x y z
N MET A 1 -32.50 19.85 -40.52
CA MET A 1 -32.55 18.39 -40.75
C MET A 1 -31.98 17.71 -39.52
N ALA A 2 -32.88 17.28 -38.64
CA ALA A 2 -32.58 16.52 -37.45
C ALA A 2 -32.67 15.04 -37.81
N LEU A 3 -31.68 14.22 -37.44
CA LEU A 3 -31.82 12.77 -37.39
C LEU A 3 -31.16 12.21 -36.14
N ASN A 4 -32.05 11.77 -35.26
CA ASN A 4 -31.96 10.86 -34.13
C ASN A 4 -30.86 9.80 -34.21
N GLY A 5 -30.15 9.63 -33.09
CA GLY A 5 -29.21 8.53 -32.84
C GLY A 5 -29.35 8.02 -31.42
N GLU A 6 -30.51 7.44 -31.10
CA GLU A 6 -30.70 6.60 -29.92
C GLU A 6 -30.51 5.14 -30.35
N ASN A 7 -29.52 4.43 -29.80
CA ASN A 7 -29.66 2.99 -29.53
C ASN A 7 -28.49 2.36 -28.73
N GLU A 8 -28.89 1.44 -27.86
CA GLU A 8 -28.15 0.30 -27.29
C GLU A 8 -27.08 0.54 -26.19
N LEU A 9 -27.54 0.82 -24.97
CA LEU A 9 -26.87 0.36 -23.74
C LEU A 9 -27.44 -1.01 -23.33
N ARG A 10 -26.85 -2.09 -23.88
CA ARG A 10 -27.10 -3.47 -23.42
C ARG A 10 -26.44 -3.69 -22.06
N SER A 11 -27.29 -3.96 -21.07
CA SER A 11 -26.93 -4.45 -19.74
C SER A 11 -26.09 -5.74 -19.82
N ARG A 12 -24.85 -5.70 -19.34
CA ARG A 12 -24.09 -6.89 -18.95
C ARG A 12 -24.21 -7.06 -17.44
N LYS A 13 -25.13 -7.92 -17.01
CA LYS A 13 -25.08 -8.53 -15.67
C LYS A 13 -23.90 -9.51 -15.68
N ILE A 14 -22.91 -9.25 -14.83
CA ILE A 14 -21.81 -10.18 -14.58
C ILE A 14 -22.20 -10.95 -13.32
N ASP A 15 -22.43 -12.25 -13.50
CA ASP A 15 -22.67 -13.21 -12.45
C ASP A 15 -21.37 -13.47 -11.66
N ASP A 16 -21.18 -12.74 -10.57
CA ASP A 16 -20.16 -13.05 -9.57
C ASP A 16 -20.75 -14.02 -8.53
N ASN A 17 -20.74 -15.31 -8.86
CA ASN A 17 -20.95 -16.36 -7.88
C ASN A 17 -20.11 -17.61 -8.16
N HIS A 18 -19.51 -18.14 -7.10
CA HIS A 18 -18.76 -19.40 -6.99
C HIS A 18 -17.31 -19.46 -7.47
N ARG A 19 -16.40 -18.96 -6.63
CA ARG A 19 -15.06 -19.57 -6.44
C ARG A 19 -14.67 -19.68 -4.96
N ARG A 20 -15.49 -20.39 -4.16
CA ARG A 20 -15.02 -20.96 -2.88
C ARG A 20 -14.12 -22.16 -3.19
N ARG A 21 -12.81 -21.92 -3.33
CA ARG A 21 -11.82 -23.00 -3.32
C ARG A 21 -11.56 -23.43 -1.88
N HIS A 22 -11.96 -24.66 -1.57
CA HIS A 22 -11.53 -25.40 -0.38
C HIS A 22 -9.99 -25.40 -0.30
N ARG A 23 -9.44 -24.76 0.74
CA ARG A 23 -8.05 -24.98 1.16
C ARG A 23 -8.03 -26.26 1.99
N HIS A 24 -7.59 -27.36 1.40
CA HIS A 24 -7.16 -28.52 2.16
C HIS A 24 -5.91 -28.14 2.96
N HIS A 25 -6.00 -28.20 4.29
CA HIS A 25 -4.84 -28.25 5.16
C HIS A 25 -4.16 -29.61 4.98
N PHE A 26 -3.07 -29.65 4.22
CA PHE A 26 -2.10 -30.73 4.28
C PHE A 26 -1.22 -30.49 5.51
N HIS A 27 -1.43 -31.27 6.57
CA HIS A 27 -0.43 -31.47 7.61
C HIS A 27 0.72 -32.28 7.00
N ASN A 28 1.83 -31.61 6.70
CA ASN A 28 3.07 -32.26 6.30
C ASN A 28 3.94 -32.49 7.55
N ASP A 29 3.66 -33.57 8.27
CA ASP A 29 4.57 -34.07 9.31
C ASP A 29 5.71 -34.82 8.61
N CYS A 30 6.83 -34.15 8.41
CA CYS A 30 8.01 -34.72 7.80
C CYS A 30 8.93 -35.31 8.87
N HIS A 31 8.92 -36.63 9.04
CA HIS A 31 9.90 -37.39 9.83
C HIS A 31 11.27 -37.41 9.12
N CYS A 32 12.03 -36.31 9.13
CA CYS A 32 13.47 -36.34 8.85
C CYS A 32 14.18 -36.63 10.18
N SER A 33 14.94 -37.72 10.27
CA SER A 33 15.82 -38.09 11.39
C SER A 33 16.97 -37.10 11.66
N CYS A 34 16.92 -35.95 11.01
CA CYS A 34 17.85 -34.84 10.98
C CYS A 34 17.68 -33.91 12.21
N HIS A 35 16.56 -34.03 12.95
CA HIS A 35 16.23 -33.14 14.05
C HIS A 35 16.79 -33.56 15.43
N ASN A 36 17.27 -34.79 15.58
CA ASN A 36 17.71 -35.29 16.88
C ASN A 36 19.17 -34.97 17.26
N HIS A 37 19.93 -34.24 16.44
CA HIS A 37 21.32 -33.91 16.76
C HIS A 37 21.55 -32.54 17.41
N SER A 38 20.52 -31.71 17.60
CA SER A 38 20.70 -30.33 18.06
C SER A 38 20.43 -30.08 19.55
N GLN A 39 20.08 -31.09 20.36
CA GLN A 39 19.66 -30.85 21.75
C GLN A 39 20.54 -31.46 22.85
N ASN A 40 21.76 -31.89 22.56
CA ASN A 40 22.63 -32.39 23.64
C ASN A 40 24.08 -31.95 23.42
N ASN A 41 24.41 -30.72 23.85
CA ASN A 41 25.79 -30.29 24.11
C ASN A 41 25.77 -29.04 25.00
N ASN A 42 25.66 -29.26 26.32
CA ASN A 42 26.14 -28.31 27.31
C ASN A 42 27.59 -28.68 27.65
N ASN A 43 28.46 -27.68 27.65
CA ASN A 43 29.88 -27.71 28.05
C ASN A 43 30.87 -28.39 27.10
N LYS A 44 31.56 -27.58 26.29
CA LYS A 44 33.02 -27.38 26.38
C LYS A 44 33.48 -26.31 25.37
N ASN A 45 34.32 -25.41 25.86
CA ASN A 45 35.09 -24.47 25.05
C ASN A 45 36.01 -25.24 24.11
N HIS A 46 35.90 -25.05 22.79
CA HIS A 46 37.03 -25.09 21.88
C HIS A 46 36.66 -24.52 20.50
N GLU A 47 37.57 -23.74 19.96
CA GLU A 47 37.58 -23.17 18.61
C GLU A 47 37.49 -24.27 17.53
N ASP A 48 37.00 -23.89 16.34
CA ASP A 48 36.76 -24.68 15.12
C ASP A 48 35.42 -25.43 14.99
N GLU A 49 34.31 -24.68 14.99
CA GLU A 49 33.02 -25.17 14.49
C GLU A 49 33.01 -25.32 12.95
N LYS A 50 33.36 -26.51 12.47
CA LYS A 50 33.00 -26.93 11.11
C LYS A 50 31.48 -27.10 11.04
N GLN A 51 30.78 -26.13 10.46
CA GLN A 51 29.35 -26.25 10.16
C GLN A 51 29.08 -27.52 9.36
N ILE A 52 28.40 -28.50 9.97
CA ILE A 52 27.93 -29.70 9.30
C ILE A 52 26.78 -29.28 8.38
N ILE A 53 27.09 -29.04 7.11
CA ILE A 53 26.10 -28.69 6.09
C ILE A 53 25.34 -29.96 5.71
N CYS A 54 24.09 -30.07 6.17
CA CYS A 54 23.18 -31.12 5.69
C CYS A 54 22.93 -30.96 4.18
N VAL A 55 23.17 -32.03 3.40
CA VAL A 55 23.10 -32.03 1.93
C VAL A 55 21.76 -32.57 1.39
N CYS A 56 20.80 -32.92 2.27
CA CYS A 56 19.53 -33.49 1.83
C CYS A 56 18.68 -32.44 1.07
N GLY A 57 17.87 -32.92 0.11
CA GLY A 57 17.07 -32.05 -0.76
C GLY A 57 16.09 -31.14 -0.02
N HIS A 58 15.57 -31.57 1.13
CA HIS A 58 14.63 -30.80 1.95
C HIS A 58 15.30 -29.62 2.67
N CYS A 59 16.49 -29.82 3.26
CA CYS A 59 17.24 -28.74 3.93
C CYS A 59 17.74 -27.69 2.93
N LYS A 60 18.04 -28.08 1.68
CA LYS A 60 18.36 -27.12 0.61
C LYS A 60 17.15 -26.26 0.22
N SER A 61 15.95 -26.85 0.20
CA SER A 61 14.69 -26.11 -0.08
C SER A 61 14.37 -25.07 1.00
N LEU A 62 14.52 -25.42 2.28
CA LEU A 62 14.25 -24.52 3.41
C LEU A 62 15.22 -23.32 3.47
N LYS A 63 16.51 -23.51 3.15
CA LYS A 63 17.48 -22.40 3.09
C LYS A 63 17.14 -21.39 1.99
N ASN A 64 16.53 -21.83 0.89
CA ASN A 64 16.06 -20.93 -0.16
C ASN A 64 14.79 -20.17 0.21
N HIS A 65 14.00 -20.64 1.19
CA HIS A 65 12.81 -19.94 1.67
C HIS A 65 13.10 -18.91 2.76
N GLN A 66 14.13 -19.13 3.59
CA GLN A 66 14.53 -18.17 4.63
C GLN A 66 15.17 -16.89 4.06
N THR A 67 15.82 -16.96 2.90
CA THR A 67 16.41 -15.77 2.25
C THR A 67 15.39 -14.81 1.64
N TYR A 68 14.11 -15.19 1.53
CA TYR A 68 13.06 -14.34 0.96
C TYR A 68 12.27 -13.51 1.98
N HIS A 69 12.34 -13.82 3.29
CA HIS A 69 11.58 -13.08 4.31
C HIS A 69 12.38 -12.03 5.10
N ASP A 70 13.71 -11.99 5.00
CA ASP A 70 14.56 -10.98 5.66
C ASP A 70 15.07 -9.90 4.69
N GLY A 71 14.17 -9.34 3.89
CA GLY A 71 14.39 -8.12 3.10
C GLY A 71 14.53 -6.82 3.91
N LYS A 72 14.80 -6.89 5.23
CA LYS A 72 15.28 -5.75 6.03
C LYS A 72 16.81 -5.80 6.06
N SER A 73 17.40 -5.45 4.91
CA SER A 73 18.81 -5.11 4.84
C SER A 73 19.07 -3.97 5.81
N LYS A 74 19.74 -4.26 6.93
CA LYS A 74 20.38 -3.26 7.76
C LYS A 74 21.35 -2.51 6.85
N ASN A 75 21.04 -1.24 6.56
CA ASN A 75 22.02 -0.29 6.04
C ASN A 75 23.09 -0.12 7.13
N SER A 76 24.13 -0.94 7.08
CA SER A 76 25.40 -0.60 7.69
C SER A 76 25.95 0.60 6.93
N ASN A 77 25.79 1.78 7.51
CA ASN A 77 26.57 2.96 7.15
C ASN A 77 28.05 2.56 7.30
N LEU A 78 28.70 2.25 6.18
CA LEU A 78 30.16 2.18 6.13
C LEU A 78 30.66 3.62 6.14
N SER A 79 31.24 3.98 7.28
CA SER A 79 32.01 5.19 7.52
C SER A 79 33.05 5.34 6.43
N SER A 80 32.91 6.41 5.66
CA SER A 80 33.97 6.98 4.84
C SER A 80 34.89 7.76 5.76
N ASP A 81 36.00 7.17 6.20
CA ASP A 81 37.18 7.89 6.68
C ASP A 81 38.39 6.95 6.68
N ASN A 82 39.53 7.48 6.19
CA ASN A 82 40.88 6.90 6.10
C ASN A 82 41.33 6.39 4.72
N GLU A 83 41.65 7.36 3.85
CA GLU A 83 42.67 7.20 2.81
C GLU A 83 44.03 7.67 3.35
N SER A 84 44.95 6.73 3.56
CA SER A 84 46.38 7.03 3.46
C SER A 84 47.16 5.80 2.99
N SER A 85 47.78 5.98 1.82
CA SER A 85 49.03 5.34 1.38
C SER A 85 49.13 3.81 1.41
N THR A 86 48.68 3.16 0.34
CA THR A 86 49.35 1.95 -0.19
C THR A 86 49.18 1.89 -1.70
N SER A 87 50.31 2.04 -2.38
CA SER A 87 50.50 1.98 -3.83
C SER A 87 50.61 0.53 -4.31
N SER A 88 50.22 0.29 -5.58
CA SER A 88 50.52 -0.88 -6.44
C SER A 88 49.55 -2.08 -6.62
N THR A 89 48.28 -2.01 -6.18
CA THR A 89 47.20 -2.91 -6.71
C THR A 89 45.99 -2.11 -7.24
N SER A 90 46.24 -1.21 -8.18
CA SER A 90 45.27 -0.21 -8.66
C SER A 90 44.02 -0.79 -9.35
N ASN A 91 44.09 -1.98 -9.96
CA ASN A 91 42.96 -2.54 -10.71
C ASN A 91 41.90 -3.20 -9.82
N ALA A 92 42.29 -3.83 -8.70
CA ALA A 92 41.34 -4.50 -7.81
C ALA A 92 40.43 -3.49 -7.07
N ARG A 93 40.97 -2.33 -6.68
CA ARG A 93 40.19 -1.26 -6.03
C ARG A 93 39.14 -0.63 -6.97
N GLN A 94 39.40 -0.57 -8.28
CA GLN A 94 38.44 -0.02 -9.24
C GLN A 94 37.20 -0.91 -9.42
N VAL A 95 37.34 -2.23 -9.31
CA VAL A 95 36.21 -3.17 -9.47
C VAL A 95 35.18 -3.01 -8.35
N ILE A 96 35.63 -2.70 -7.12
CA ILE A 96 34.74 -2.50 -5.95
C ILE A 96 33.77 -1.33 -6.17
N LYS A 97 34.13 -0.37 -7.04
CA LYS A 97 33.35 0.84 -7.29
C LYS A 97 32.07 0.59 -8.10
N TYR A 98 32.03 -0.48 -8.89
CA TYR A 98 30.91 -0.75 -9.80
C TYR A 98 30.13 -1.96 -9.32
N LYS A 99 28.93 -1.71 -8.80
CA LYS A 99 27.98 -2.75 -8.38
C LYS A 99 26.78 -2.78 -9.32
N LYS A 100 26.10 -3.91 -9.37
CA LYS A 100 24.81 -4.03 -10.06
C LYS A 100 23.82 -3.00 -9.49
N GLY A 101 23.11 -2.29 -10.36
CA GLY A 101 22.16 -1.23 -10.01
C GLY A 101 22.74 0.19 -9.96
N VAL A 102 24.07 0.35 -10.05
CA VAL A 102 24.71 1.67 -10.03
C VAL A 102 24.45 2.41 -11.34
N ARG A 103 24.12 3.70 -11.25
CA ARG A 103 23.93 4.59 -12.41
C ARG A 103 25.27 5.08 -12.93
N VAL A 104 25.46 5.00 -14.24
CA VAL A 104 26.73 5.31 -14.89
C VAL A 104 26.51 6.05 -16.21
N LEU A 105 27.49 6.85 -16.60
CA LEU A 105 27.64 7.44 -17.93
C LEU A 105 28.64 6.61 -18.73
N VAL A 106 28.23 6.15 -19.89
CA VAL A 106 29.05 5.38 -20.82
C VAL A 106 29.59 6.30 -21.90
N ASN A 107 30.92 6.33 -22.03
CA ASN A 107 31.59 7.00 -23.13
C ASN A 107 31.66 6.02 -24.31
N VAL A 108 30.80 6.19 -25.31
CA VAL A 108 30.87 5.40 -26.53
C VAL A 108 31.82 6.11 -27.49
N ASN A 109 33.09 5.73 -27.46
CA ASN A 109 34.07 6.22 -28.41
C ASN A 109 33.81 5.53 -29.76
N GLY A 110 32.99 6.18 -30.59
CA GLY A 110 32.49 5.63 -31.82
C GLY A 110 33.52 5.65 -32.94
N SER A 111 34.03 4.46 -33.31
CA SER A 111 34.22 4.10 -34.71
C SER A 111 32.88 3.75 -35.40
N VAL A 112 31.83 3.48 -34.61
CA VAL A 112 30.50 3.05 -35.08
C VAL A 112 29.57 4.23 -35.38
N TYR A 113 29.80 5.37 -34.76
CA TYR A 113 29.03 6.60 -34.99
C TYR A 113 29.96 7.62 -35.64
N HIS A 114 29.66 8.08 -36.86
CA HIS A 114 30.45 9.10 -37.58
C HIS A 114 30.44 10.49 -36.91
N SER A 115 29.94 10.61 -35.67
CA SER A 115 30.00 11.84 -34.90
C SER A 115 31.41 12.01 -34.32
N LYS A 116 32.10 13.08 -34.73
CA LYS A 116 33.42 13.46 -34.21
C LYS A 116 33.43 13.77 -32.70
N GLN A 117 32.27 13.92 -32.06
CA GLN A 117 32.15 14.23 -30.64
C GLN A 117 31.81 12.97 -29.83
N ALA A 118 32.52 12.77 -28.72
CA ALA A 118 32.24 11.69 -27.79
C ALA A 118 30.88 11.93 -27.11
N LYS A 119 29.88 11.13 -27.48
CA LYS A 119 28.55 11.18 -26.85
C LYS A 119 28.52 10.27 -25.62
N GLN A 120 28.01 10.82 -24.52
CA GLN A 120 27.85 10.07 -23.27
C GLN A 120 26.41 9.58 -23.15
N PHE A 121 26.24 8.33 -22.74
CA PHE A 121 24.92 7.73 -22.58
C PHE A 121 24.70 7.26 -21.14
N PRO A 122 23.67 7.75 -20.45
CA PRO A 122 23.36 7.32 -19.10
C PRO A 122 22.72 5.92 -19.10
N GLY A 123 23.05 5.13 -18.09
CA GLY A 123 22.53 3.77 -17.93
C GLY A 123 22.70 3.21 -16.52
N VAL A 124 22.35 1.93 -16.37
CA VAL A 124 22.43 1.17 -15.12
C VAL A 124 23.30 -0.06 -15.33
N VAL A 125 24.25 -0.29 -14.44
CA VAL A 125 25.09 -1.49 -14.44
C VAL A 125 24.23 -2.72 -14.12
N GLN A 126 24.23 -3.71 -15.01
CA GLN A 126 23.52 -4.98 -14.83
C GLN A 126 24.46 -6.16 -14.56
N TYR A 127 25.69 -6.10 -15.08
CA TYR A 127 26.70 -7.15 -14.96
C TYR A 127 28.09 -6.53 -14.78
N VAL A 128 28.90 -7.13 -13.92
CA VAL A 128 30.32 -6.79 -13.74
C VAL A 128 31.07 -8.11 -13.63
N GLY A 129 32.01 -8.37 -14.53
CA GLY A 129 32.75 -9.63 -14.52
C GLY A 129 33.68 -9.81 -15.69
N LEU A 130 34.28 -11.00 -15.78
CA LEU A 130 35.15 -11.38 -16.89
C LEU A 130 34.32 -11.77 -18.11
N SER A 131 34.72 -11.31 -19.29
CA SER A 131 34.14 -11.78 -20.55
C SER A 131 34.91 -13.01 -21.05
N ASP A 132 34.19 -13.97 -21.62
CA ASP A 132 34.74 -15.25 -22.10
C ASP A 132 35.36 -15.08 -23.51
N GLU A 133 36.24 -14.09 -23.67
CA GLU A 133 36.95 -13.91 -24.94
C GLU A 133 38.04 -14.97 -25.08
N LEU A 134 37.74 -16.03 -25.82
CA LEU A 134 38.51 -17.29 -25.92
C LEU A 134 39.99 -17.20 -26.35
N LEU A 135 40.53 -16.01 -26.64
CA LEU A 135 41.86 -15.87 -27.27
C LEU A 135 42.78 -14.84 -26.59
N LYS A 136 42.28 -14.05 -25.61
CA LYS A 136 43.06 -13.02 -24.94
C LYS A 136 42.82 -13.07 -23.43
N ALA A 137 43.81 -12.64 -22.64
CA ALA A 137 43.67 -12.56 -21.19
C ALA A 137 42.34 -11.88 -20.83
N PRO A 138 41.46 -12.53 -20.04
CA PRO A 138 40.10 -12.07 -19.83
C PRO A 138 40.14 -10.71 -19.16
N ARG A 139 39.67 -9.68 -19.89
CA ARG A 139 39.49 -8.34 -19.34
C ARG A 139 38.13 -8.26 -18.66
N SER A 140 38.08 -7.58 -17.52
CA SER A 140 36.83 -7.26 -16.86
C SER A 140 36.01 -6.31 -17.75
N LYS A 141 34.76 -6.69 -17.98
CA LYS A 141 33.76 -5.94 -18.73
C LYS A 141 32.59 -5.62 -17.83
N VAL A 142 31.90 -4.54 -18.16
CA VAL A 142 30.68 -4.12 -17.49
C VAL A 142 29.54 -4.13 -18.50
N GLY A 143 28.51 -4.89 -18.17
CA GLY A 143 27.25 -4.92 -18.90
C GLY A 143 26.32 -3.84 -18.36
N ILE A 144 25.88 -2.94 -19.23
CA ILE A 144 25.10 -1.76 -18.89
C ILE A 144 23.79 -1.77 -19.70
N SER A 145 22.69 -1.44 -19.04
CA SER A 145 21.41 -1.15 -19.67
C SER A 145 21.26 0.37 -19.78
N LEU A 146 21.32 0.89 -21.01
CA LEU A 146 21.18 2.30 -21.32
C LEU A 146 19.71 2.73 -21.21
N TYR A 147 19.46 3.97 -20.78
CA TYR A 147 18.08 4.50 -20.73
C TYR A 147 17.54 4.76 -22.14
N ASP A 148 18.37 5.36 -22.99
CA ASP A 148 18.01 5.66 -24.38
C ASP A 148 18.37 4.50 -25.30
N ASN A 149 17.61 4.35 -26.39
CA ASN A 149 17.94 3.41 -27.44
C ASN A 149 19.09 3.99 -28.27
N VAL A 150 20.26 3.36 -28.17
CA VAL A 150 21.46 3.78 -28.90
C VAL A 150 21.71 2.84 -30.07
N TYR A 151 20.66 2.22 -30.62
CA TYR A 151 20.74 1.25 -31.73
C TYR A 151 21.83 0.20 -31.57
N SER A 152 22.17 -0.13 -30.32
CA SER A 152 23.18 -1.14 -30.02
C SER A 152 22.67 -2.50 -30.46
N THR A 153 23.56 -3.29 -31.07
CA THR A 153 23.24 -4.66 -31.46
C THR A 153 23.04 -5.58 -30.25
N HIS A 154 23.44 -5.14 -29.05
CA HIS A 154 23.41 -5.96 -27.86
C HIS A 154 22.07 -5.86 -27.10
N ASN A 155 21.49 -7.02 -26.79
CA ASN A 155 20.33 -7.23 -25.91
C ASN A 155 20.73 -7.98 -24.62
N GLY A 156 21.94 -7.67 -24.13
CA GLY A 156 22.58 -8.36 -23.01
C GLY A 156 23.28 -9.67 -23.40
N VAL A 157 23.28 -10.02 -24.70
CA VAL A 157 24.10 -11.08 -25.29
C VAL A 157 25.38 -10.47 -25.88
N TYR A 158 26.53 -11.01 -25.47
CA TYR A 158 27.85 -10.62 -25.95
C TYR A 158 28.59 -11.88 -26.38
N LYS A 159 29.02 -11.93 -27.66
CA LYS A 159 29.73 -13.07 -28.26
C LYS A 159 29.01 -14.42 -28.06
N GLY A 160 27.69 -14.43 -28.25
CA GLY A 160 26.86 -15.64 -28.15
C GLY A 160 26.48 -16.06 -26.73
N LYS A 161 27.09 -15.48 -25.68
CA LYS A 161 26.72 -15.74 -24.27
C LYS A 161 25.88 -14.60 -23.72
N ARG A 162 24.83 -14.96 -22.96
CA ARG A 162 23.98 -13.99 -22.26
C ARG A 162 24.57 -13.66 -20.89
N TYR A 163 24.84 -12.38 -20.65
CA TYR A 163 25.38 -11.88 -19.38
C TYR A 163 24.30 -11.16 -18.54
N PHE A 164 23.37 -10.49 -19.21
CA PHE A 164 22.24 -9.81 -18.57
C PHE A 164 21.03 -9.74 -19.51
N PHE A 165 19.91 -9.22 -19.02
CA PHE A 165 18.72 -8.97 -19.81
C PHE A 165 18.50 -7.46 -19.97
N CYS A 166 18.27 -7.03 -21.20
CA CYS A 166 17.83 -5.67 -21.52
C CYS A 166 17.05 -5.65 -22.84
N PRO A 167 16.25 -4.60 -23.11
CA PRO A 167 15.61 -4.41 -24.39
C PRO A 167 16.62 -4.27 -25.53
N ARG A 168 16.23 -4.64 -26.76
CA ARG A 168 17.08 -4.51 -27.96
C ARG A 168 17.43 -3.03 -28.18
N GLY A 169 18.70 -2.74 -28.44
CA GLY A 169 19.18 -1.35 -28.62
C GLY A 169 19.68 -0.68 -27.34
N HIS A 170 19.42 -1.28 -26.17
CA HIS A 170 19.76 -0.70 -24.86
C HIS A 170 20.95 -1.39 -24.16
N GLY A 171 21.41 -2.54 -24.65
CA GLY A 171 22.55 -3.22 -24.03
C GLY A 171 23.88 -2.62 -24.49
N ALA A 172 24.81 -2.42 -23.59
CA ALA A 172 26.20 -2.13 -23.92
C ALA A 172 27.15 -3.00 -23.08
N MET A 173 28.21 -3.49 -23.70
CA MET A 173 29.30 -4.19 -23.02
C MET A 173 30.58 -3.38 -23.20
N VAL A 174 31.05 -2.74 -22.14
CA VAL A 174 32.15 -1.76 -22.20
C VAL A 174 33.26 -2.08 -21.19
N ASN A 175 34.44 -1.48 -21.38
CA ASN A 175 35.52 -1.60 -20.41
C ASN A 175 35.26 -0.67 -19.22
N LEU A 176 35.88 -0.97 -18.08
CA LEU A 176 35.82 -0.12 -16.89
C LEU A 176 36.34 1.31 -17.12
N THR A 177 37.26 1.49 -18.09
CA THR A 177 37.83 2.79 -18.47
C THR A 177 36.81 3.71 -19.14
N ASP A 178 35.77 3.14 -19.75
CA ASP A 178 34.83 3.85 -20.61
C ASP A 178 33.57 4.28 -19.83
N ILE A 179 33.60 4.13 -18.50
CA ILE A 179 32.47 4.33 -17.60
C ILE A 179 32.83 5.41 -16.60
N LYS A 180 31.93 6.39 -16.45
CA LYS A 180 31.98 7.39 -15.40
C LYS A 180 30.80 7.19 -14.46
N LEU A 181 31.03 7.19 -13.15
CA LEU A 181 29.92 7.14 -12.20
C LEU A 181 29.06 8.39 -12.30
N MET A 182 27.75 8.19 -12.36
CA MET A 182 26.82 9.29 -12.12
C MET A 182 26.70 9.52 -10.63
N GLN A 183 26.59 10.78 -10.23
CA GLN A 183 26.23 11.09 -8.85
C GLN A 183 24.87 10.46 -8.54
N PRO A 184 24.70 9.88 -7.33
CA PRO A 184 23.38 9.41 -6.92
C PRO A 184 22.41 10.59 -6.99
N ILE A 185 21.16 10.32 -7.38
CA ILE A 185 20.11 11.34 -7.27
C ILE A 185 20.06 11.70 -5.80
N ALA A 186 20.34 12.97 -5.47
CA ALA A 186 20.20 13.44 -4.11
C ALA A 186 18.78 13.11 -3.66
N PRO A 187 18.60 12.45 -2.50
CA PRO A 187 17.27 12.12 -2.03
C PRO A 187 16.46 13.41 -1.98
N THR A 188 15.34 13.45 -2.68
CA THR A 188 14.43 14.59 -2.63
C THR A 188 14.06 14.81 -1.18
N GLN A 189 14.34 16.00 -0.65
CA GLN A 189 13.91 16.33 0.70
C GLN A 189 12.40 16.12 0.78
N PRO A 190 11.89 15.49 1.86
CA PRO A 190 10.47 15.32 2.01
C PRO A 190 9.82 16.71 1.98
N LEU A 191 8.79 16.88 1.15
CA LEU A 191 7.99 18.09 1.11
C LEU A 191 7.30 18.26 2.47
N THR A 192 7.90 19.05 3.37
CA THR A 192 7.30 19.42 4.66
C THR A 192 6.33 20.57 4.46
N GLY A 193 5.16 20.51 5.10
CA GLY A 193 4.17 21.59 5.09
C GLY A 193 3.05 21.46 4.05
N ASN A 194 3.02 20.42 3.22
CA ASN A 194 1.89 20.18 2.32
C ASN A 194 0.73 19.48 3.06
N PRO A 195 -0.43 20.13 3.26
CA PRO A 195 -1.57 19.52 3.96
C PRO A 195 -2.19 18.33 3.19
N MET A 196 -1.94 18.23 1.88
CA MET A 196 -2.43 17.13 1.04
C MET A 196 -1.62 15.85 1.24
N PHE A 197 -0.35 15.97 1.67
CA PHE A 197 0.55 14.85 1.90
C PHE A 197 1.24 14.98 3.27
N PRO A 198 0.48 14.83 4.36
CA PRO A 198 1.01 14.92 5.72
C PRO A 198 2.15 13.92 5.93
N SER A 199 3.07 14.27 6.81
CA SER A 199 4.22 13.40 7.08
C SER A 199 3.73 12.04 7.59
N TYR A 200 4.46 10.96 7.29
CA TYR A 200 4.07 9.62 7.76
C TYR A 200 3.87 9.57 9.29
N LYS A 201 4.65 10.36 10.04
CA LYS A 201 4.53 10.50 11.49
C LYS A 201 3.20 11.15 11.89
N GLU A 202 2.76 12.20 11.19
CA GLU A 202 1.44 12.82 11.39
C GLU A 202 0.31 11.86 11.06
N VAL A 203 0.35 11.19 9.90
CA VAL A 203 -0.66 10.20 9.51
C VAL A 203 -0.81 9.11 10.56
N LYS A 204 0.33 8.62 11.10
CA LYS A 204 0.32 7.62 12.17
C LYS A 204 -0.31 8.14 13.46
N LYS A 205 -0.03 9.39 13.86
CA LYS A 205 -0.66 10.04 15.02
C LYS A 205 -2.18 10.19 14.83
N ILE A 206 -2.60 10.68 13.67
CA ILE A 206 -4.02 10.87 13.33
C ILE A 206 -4.77 9.54 13.36
N ARG A 207 -4.20 8.46 12.80
CA ARG A 207 -4.80 7.12 12.85
C ARG A 207 -4.98 6.62 14.27
N LYS A 208 -3.95 6.79 15.12
CA LYS A 208 -4.03 6.40 16.54
C LYS A 208 -5.11 7.18 17.28
N LEU A 209 -5.19 8.50 17.07
CA LEU A 209 -6.20 9.35 17.70
C LEU A 209 -7.62 9.02 17.23
N ARG A 210 -7.79 8.69 15.93
CA ARG A 210 -9.06 8.22 15.41
C ARG A 210 -9.48 6.89 16.05
N GLN A 211 -8.54 5.98 16.26
CA GLN A 211 -8.81 4.68 16.88
C GLN A 211 -9.26 4.84 18.33
N GLN A 212 -8.59 5.71 19.10
CA GLN A 212 -9.00 6.08 20.46
C GLN A 212 -10.41 6.68 20.50
N LYS A 213 -10.74 7.57 19.56
CA LYS A 213 -12.10 8.14 19.46
C LYS A 213 -13.16 7.10 19.15
N ILE A 214 -12.83 6.09 18.33
CA ILE A 214 -13.75 4.98 18.03
C ILE A 214 -13.97 4.14 19.29
N GLU A 215 -12.90 3.76 19.97
CA GLU A 215 -12.97 2.96 21.22
C GLU A 215 -13.79 3.68 22.31
N GLU A 216 -13.59 4.99 22.49
CA GLU A 216 -14.36 5.79 23.44
C GLU A 216 -15.86 5.85 23.08
N ALA A 217 -16.17 5.98 21.78
CA ALA A 217 -17.55 6.00 21.30
C ALA A 217 -18.23 4.62 21.48
N GLU A 218 -17.52 3.53 21.21
CA GLU A 218 -18.00 2.17 21.43
C GLU A 218 -18.28 1.88 22.91
N GLU A 219 -17.41 2.37 23.80
CA GLU A 219 -17.61 2.23 25.24
C GLU A 219 -18.83 3.01 25.73
N LYS A 220 -19.01 4.25 25.28
CA LYS A 220 -20.21 5.05 25.58
C LYS A 220 -21.48 4.33 25.15
N LEU A 221 -21.50 3.80 23.93
CA LEU A 221 -22.64 3.05 23.39
C LEU A 221 -22.91 1.76 24.18
N ARG A 222 -21.86 1.08 24.66
CA ARG A 222 -21.97 -0.09 25.52
C ARG A 222 -22.62 0.25 26.87
N ILE A 223 -22.21 1.35 27.51
CA ILE A 223 -22.78 1.81 28.78
C ILE A 223 -24.26 2.19 28.60
N GLU A 224 -24.58 2.95 27.55
CA GLU A 224 -25.95 3.34 27.24
C GLU A 224 -26.86 2.11 27.05
N HIS A 225 -26.39 1.11 26.30
CA HIS A 225 -27.13 -0.12 26.09
C HIS A 225 -27.35 -0.91 27.39
N GLN A 226 -26.34 -0.97 28.26
CA GLN A 226 -26.48 -1.60 29.59
C GLN A 226 -27.51 -0.89 30.46
N MET A 227 -27.50 0.45 30.48
CA MET A 227 -28.47 1.26 31.22
C MET A 227 -29.89 1.03 30.70
N LYS A 228 -30.11 1.09 29.37
CA LYS A 228 -31.41 0.79 28.74
C LYS A 228 -31.93 -0.60 29.09
N ARG A 229 -31.04 -1.62 29.07
CA ARG A 229 -31.41 -3.00 29.46
C ARG A 229 -31.79 -3.08 30.94
N ARG A 230 -31.09 -2.35 31.80
CA ARG A 230 -31.38 -2.29 33.24
C ARG A 230 -32.74 -1.63 33.51
N GLU A 231 -33.00 -0.49 32.88
CA GLU A 231 -34.28 0.22 32.96
C GLU A 231 -35.44 -0.65 32.45
N GLN A 232 -35.23 -1.40 31.36
CA GLN A 232 -36.23 -2.33 30.85
C GLN A 232 -36.56 -3.42 31.89
N MET A 233 -35.54 -4.03 32.51
CA MET A 233 -35.74 -5.01 33.58
C MET A 233 -36.44 -4.43 34.79
N GLU A 234 -36.15 -3.18 35.16
CA GLU A 234 -36.82 -2.48 36.27
C GLU A 234 -38.28 -2.16 35.95
N ARG A 235 -38.59 -1.77 34.71
CA ARG A 235 -39.98 -1.60 34.26
C ARG A 235 -40.74 -2.92 34.35
N PHE A 236 -40.13 -4.02 33.89
CA PHE A 236 -40.73 -5.36 33.99
C PHE A 236 -40.93 -5.80 35.45
N SER A 237 -39.98 -5.55 36.35
CA SER A 237 -40.14 -5.94 37.76
C SER A 237 -41.21 -5.15 38.50
N LYS A 238 -41.39 -3.86 38.15
CA LYS A 238 -42.45 -3.01 38.72
C LYS A 238 -43.83 -3.34 38.17
N SER A 239 -43.93 -3.70 36.90
CA SER A 239 -45.21 -3.95 36.21
C SER A 239 -45.66 -5.41 36.23
N ALA A 240 -44.77 -6.36 36.55
CA ALA A 240 -45.14 -7.76 36.67
C ALA A 240 -46.19 -7.92 37.77
N PRO A 241 -47.46 -8.27 37.44
CA PRO A 241 -48.42 -8.61 38.47
C PRO A 241 -47.84 -9.79 39.26
N GLN A 242 -47.91 -9.72 40.59
CA GLN A 242 -47.44 -10.83 41.41
C GLN A 242 -48.03 -12.13 40.87
N PRO A 243 -47.20 -13.17 40.64
CA PRO A 243 -47.67 -14.41 40.04
C PRO A 243 -48.76 -14.95 40.97
N LYS A 244 -50.02 -14.78 40.54
CA LYS A 244 -51.15 -15.42 41.21
C LYS A 244 -50.97 -16.90 40.91
N ILE A 245 -50.46 -17.65 41.90
CA ILE A 245 -50.41 -19.12 41.84
C ILE A 245 -51.86 -19.59 41.86
N SER A 246 -52.52 -19.58 40.69
CA SER A 246 -53.86 -20.12 40.56
C SER A 246 -53.71 -21.63 40.44
N ILE A 247 -54.01 -22.34 41.53
CA ILE A 247 -53.94 -23.82 41.59
C ILE A 247 -54.96 -24.47 40.64
N HIS A 248 -55.98 -23.76 40.15
CA HIS A 248 -56.92 -24.30 39.18
C HIS A 248 -57.41 -23.23 38.21
N SER A 249 -57.23 -23.46 36.90
CA SER A 249 -58.29 -23.24 35.91
C SER A 249 -57.85 -23.64 34.50
N ASN A 250 -58.43 -24.73 34.01
CA ASN A 250 -58.67 -24.94 32.59
C ASN A 250 -59.90 -24.12 32.22
N LYS A 251 -59.77 -23.11 31.35
CA LYS A 251 -60.78 -22.78 30.31
C LYS A 251 -60.34 -21.60 29.47
N ALA A 252 -60.29 -21.86 28.17
CA ALA A 252 -60.16 -20.88 27.11
C ALA A 252 -61.44 -20.03 26.97
N SER A 253 -61.29 -18.72 26.82
CA SER A 253 -62.25 -17.86 26.12
C SER A 253 -61.53 -16.58 25.69
N LYS A 254 -61.24 -16.40 24.40
CA LYS A 254 -62.04 -15.57 23.48
C LYS A 254 -62.36 -14.18 24.04
N LEU A 255 -61.57 -13.18 23.65
CA LEU A 255 -61.92 -11.75 23.60
C LEU A 255 -61.19 -11.17 22.38
N ARG A 256 -61.91 -10.99 21.27
CA ARG A 256 -62.64 -9.76 20.83
C ARG A 256 -61.69 -8.66 20.34
N THR A 257 -61.57 -8.63 19.03
CA THR A 257 -61.04 -7.56 18.19
C THR A 257 -62.11 -6.48 18.03
N GLU A 258 -61.86 -5.29 18.56
CA GLU A 258 -62.60 -4.07 18.22
C GLU A 258 -61.66 -3.09 17.53
N LYS A 259 -62.18 -2.39 16.51
CA LYS A 259 -61.46 -1.48 15.61
C LYS A 259 -61.14 -0.15 16.31
N PRO A 260 -59.95 0.45 16.10
CA PRO A 260 -59.63 1.74 16.69
C PRO A 260 -60.37 2.87 15.97
N GLY A 261 -61.14 3.65 16.73
CA GLY A 261 -61.47 5.02 16.38
C GLY A 261 -60.25 5.91 16.66
N GLN A 262 -60.02 6.89 15.79
CA GLN A 262 -58.90 7.84 15.92
C GLN A 262 -59.00 8.55 17.27
N SER A 263 -58.04 8.29 18.16
CA SER A 263 -57.97 8.90 19.49
C SER A 263 -57.40 10.31 19.37
N GLU A 264 -57.67 11.16 20.36
CA GLU A 264 -57.11 12.52 20.46
C GLU A 264 -55.57 12.53 20.38
N ASP A 265 -54.92 11.39 20.65
CA ASP A 265 -53.48 11.17 20.51
C ASP A 265 -52.97 11.31 19.06
N ASP A 266 -53.80 11.03 18.05
CA ASP A 266 -53.42 11.16 16.63
C ASP A 266 -53.27 12.64 16.23
N ILE A 267 -54.05 13.53 16.85
CA ILE A 267 -54.00 14.99 16.61
C ILE A 267 -52.71 15.57 17.21
N GLU A 268 -52.37 15.15 18.43
CA GLU A 268 -51.14 15.59 19.10
C GLU A 268 -49.90 15.11 18.33
N LEU A 269 -49.91 13.86 17.84
CA LEU A 269 -48.81 13.33 17.02
C LEU A 269 -48.60 14.14 15.73
N GLN A 270 -49.69 14.59 15.09
CA GLN A 270 -49.62 15.41 13.89
C GLN A 270 -49.03 16.79 14.16
N TYR A 271 -49.39 17.42 15.29
CA TYR A 271 -48.82 18.70 15.72
C TYR A 271 -47.30 18.61 15.95
N TYR A 272 -46.82 17.55 16.62
CA TYR A 272 -45.39 17.33 16.81
C TYR A 272 -44.63 17.18 15.48
N GLN A 273 -45.20 16.46 14.51
CA GLN A 273 -44.60 16.31 13.18
C GLN A 273 -44.51 17.63 12.40
N ASP A 274 -45.49 18.53 12.58
CA ASP A 274 -45.47 19.85 11.94
C ASP A 274 -44.42 20.79 12.58
N VAL A 275 -44.27 20.74 13.91
CA VAL A 275 -43.23 21.50 14.63
C VAL A 275 -41.82 21.03 14.23
N GLU A 276 -41.61 19.71 14.09
CA GLU A 276 -40.33 19.17 13.60
C GLU A 276 -40.00 19.62 12.18
N ARG A 277 -40.99 19.64 11.28
CA ARG A 277 -40.83 20.16 9.91
C ARG A 277 -40.44 21.64 9.91
N LEU A 278 -41.07 22.45 10.75
CA LEU A 278 -40.77 23.89 10.85
C LEU A 278 -39.35 24.13 11.38
N ASN A 279 -38.92 23.37 12.40
CA ASN A 279 -37.56 23.45 12.93
C ASN A 279 -36.52 23.00 11.91
N HIS A 280 -36.82 21.97 11.11
CA HIS A 280 -35.95 21.54 10.01
C HIS A 280 -35.82 22.63 8.94
N MET A 281 -36.90 23.34 8.59
CA MET A 281 -36.83 24.47 7.65
C MET A 281 -35.95 25.62 8.17
N LYS A 282 -36.08 26.00 9.45
CA LYS A 282 -35.23 27.05 10.05
C LYS A 282 -33.75 26.68 10.08
N LEU A 283 -33.43 25.40 10.33
CA LEU A 283 -32.04 24.89 10.26
C LEU A 283 -31.47 24.93 8.84
N VAL A 284 -32.32 24.76 7.83
CA VAL A 284 -31.91 24.87 6.41
C VAL A 284 -31.61 26.32 6.03
N GLU A 285 -32.37 27.29 6.54
CA GLU A 285 -32.13 28.72 6.29
C GLU A 285 -30.84 29.25 6.94
N GLN A 286 -30.43 28.67 8.08
CA GLN A 286 -29.18 29.02 8.76
C GLN A 286 -27.94 28.31 8.18
N GLU A 287 -28.07 27.53 7.11
CA GLU A 287 -26.90 26.87 6.52
C GLU A 287 -25.95 27.88 5.85
N THR A 288 -24.67 27.76 6.20
CA THR A 288 -23.58 28.50 5.56
C THR A 288 -23.57 28.27 4.05
N SER A 289 -23.12 29.27 3.29
CA SER A 289 -22.97 29.20 1.83
C SER A 289 -22.22 27.93 1.36
N GLU A 290 -21.24 27.47 2.15
CA GLU A 290 -20.53 26.22 1.93
C GLU A 290 -21.43 24.98 1.98
N ARG A 291 -22.34 24.89 2.95
CA ARG A 291 -23.30 23.77 3.03
C ARG A 291 -24.27 23.78 1.85
N GLN A 292 -24.67 24.96 1.39
CA GLN A 292 -25.50 25.09 0.20
C GLN A 292 -24.77 24.60 -1.05
N LEU A 293 -23.48 24.92 -1.20
CA LEU A 293 -22.62 24.41 -2.27
C LEU A 293 -22.51 22.88 -2.21
N LEU A 294 -22.27 22.33 -1.02
CA LEU A 294 -22.12 20.90 -0.80
C LEU A 294 -23.43 20.14 -1.12
N ARG A 295 -24.60 20.72 -0.80
CA ARG A 295 -25.91 20.19 -1.22
C ARG A 295 -26.10 20.22 -2.73
N LYS A 296 -25.70 21.31 -3.42
CA LYS A 296 -25.73 21.37 -4.88
C LYS A 296 -24.84 20.28 -5.49
N MET A 297 -23.63 20.09 -4.96
CA MET A 297 -22.74 19.02 -5.41
C MET A 297 -23.32 17.62 -5.13
N LYS A 298 -23.90 17.38 -3.95
CA LYS A 298 -24.59 16.11 -3.63
C LYS A 298 -25.74 15.81 -4.60
N LYS A 299 -26.52 16.82 -4.99
CA LYS A 299 -27.58 16.63 -6.02
C LYS A 299 -27.02 16.16 -7.36
N VAL A 300 -25.82 16.60 -7.74
CA VAL A 300 -25.16 16.22 -9.01
C VAL A 300 -24.54 14.82 -8.92
N PHE A 301 -23.90 14.48 -7.80
CA PHE A 301 -23.15 13.23 -7.65
C PHE A 301 -23.96 12.06 -7.06
N GLY A 302 -25.16 12.30 -6.55
CA GLY A 302 -26.01 11.30 -5.90
C GLY A 302 -25.92 11.33 -4.37
N GLY A 303 -26.76 10.52 -3.72
CA GLY A 303 -26.86 10.44 -2.25
C GLY A 303 -25.85 9.51 -1.58
N ASP A 304 -24.99 8.83 -2.35
CA ASP A 304 -24.10 7.80 -1.83
C ASP A 304 -22.92 8.39 -1.03
N ASP A 305 -22.38 7.63 -0.06
CA ASP A 305 -21.16 7.98 0.69
C ASP A 305 -19.95 8.31 -0.22
N LYS A 306 -19.95 7.79 -1.45
CA LYS A 306 -18.94 8.10 -2.45
C LYS A 306 -19.10 9.52 -2.99
N ALA A 307 -20.34 9.95 -3.23
CA ALA A 307 -20.66 11.30 -3.69
C ALA A 307 -20.30 12.35 -2.63
N GLU A 308 -20.54 12.05 -1.36
CA GLU A 308 -20.15 12.93 -0.26
C GLU A 308 -18.63 13.14 -0.18
N ARG A 309 -17.85 12.06 -0.30
CA ARG A 309 -16.39 12.16 -0.32
C ARG A 309 -15.90 12.99 -1.52
N MET A 310 -16.49 12.81 -2.70
CA MET A 310 -16.14 13.61 -3.88
C MET A 310 -16.47 15.08 -3.70
N ALA A 311 -17.65 15.42 -3.16
CA ALA A 311 -18.04 16.79 -2.89
C ALA A 311 -17.07 17.47 -1.90
N GLN A 312 -16.66 16.76 -0.84
CA GLN A 312 -15.66 17.27 0.12
C GLN A 312 -14.29 17.48 -0.53
N THR A 313 -13.84 16.56 -1.39
CA THR A 313 -12.57 16.71 -2.11
C THR A 313 -12.60 17.92 -3.05
N LEU A 314 -13.68 18.12 -3.81
CA LEU A 314 -13.83 19.27 -4.70
C LEU A 314 -13.84 20.60 -3.93
N LEU A 315 -14.52 20.64 -2.78
CA LEU A 315 -14.55 21.84 -1.93
C LEU A 315 -13.15 22.19 -1.40
N LYS A 316 -12.35 21.19 -1.00
CA LYS A 316 -10.95 21.40 -0.59
C LYS A 316 -10.07 21.89 -1.73
N LEU A 317 -10.24 21.33 -2.93
CA LEU A 317 -9.50 21.78 -4.12
C LEU A 317 -9.86 23.22 -4.50
N HIS A 318 -11.14 23.60 -4.39
CA HIS A 318 -11.59 24.96 -4.62
C HIS A 318 -10.94 25.95 -3.64
N HIS A 319 -10.93 25.62 -2.33
CA HIS A 319 -10.28 26.47 -1.33
C HIS A 319 -8.78 26.63 -1.59
N ALA A 320 -8.08 25.53 -1.88
CA ALA A 320 -6.65 25.59 -2.21
C ALA A 320 -6.37 26.42 -3.48
N PHE A 321 -7.28 26.38 -4.47
CA PHE A 321 -7.20 27.20 -5.67
C PHE A 321 -7.40 28.69 -5.37
N GLU A 322 -8.40 29.05 -4.56
CA GLU A 322 -8.64 30.43 -4.14
C GLU A 322 -7.49 31.00 -3.31
N GLU A 323 -6.93 30.18 -2.41
CA GLU A 323 -5.74 30.49 -1.63
C GLU A 323 -4.54 30.76 -2.54
N GLY A 324 -4.26 29.87 -3.50
CA GLY A 324 -3.20 30.09 -4.50
C GLY A 324 -3.40 31.38 -5.31
N ARG A 325 -4.63 31.64 -5.74
CA ARG A 325 -4.97 32.87 -6.49
C ARG A 325 -4.83 34.15 -5.65
N SER A 326 -4.95 34.05 -4.32
CA SER A 326 -4.75 35.18 -3.41
C SER A 326 -3.27 35.51 -3.23
N LEU A 327 -2.39 34.51 -3.26
CA LEU A 327 -0.94 34.68 -3.20
C LEU A 327 -0.39 35.34 -4.47
N ASP A 328 -0.92 34.99 -5.64
CA ASP A 328 -0.52 35.60 -6.91
C ASP A 328 -0.82 37.11 -7.02
N LYS A 329 -1.67 37.66 -6.12
CA LYS A 329 -2.02 39.09 -6.10
C LYS A 329 -1.17 39.92 -5.14
N THR A 330 -0.40 39.27 -4.28
CA THR A 330 0.44 39.94 -3.27
C THR A 330 1.87 40.17 -3.72
N ASP A 331 2.24 39.62 -4.88
CA ASP A 331 3.49 39.87 -5.61
C ASP A 331 3.23 40.82 -6.79
#